data_AF-A0A3C1LJH1-F1
#
_entry.id   AF-A0A3C1LJH1-F1
#
_cell.length_a   1.000
_cell.length_b   1.000
_cell.length_c   1.000
_cell.angle_alpha   90.00
_cell.angle_beta   90.00
_cell.angle_gamma   90.00
#
_symmetry.space_group_name_H-M   'P 1'
#
loop_
_entity.id
_entity.type
_entity.pdbx_description
1 polymer ?
#
loop_
_entity_poly.entity_id
_entity_poly.type
_entity_poly.pdbx_seq_one_letter_code
_entity_poly.pdbx_strand_id
1 'polypeptide(L)'
;MKLILTAIAVAGTFSWAAAQTPLVDSKQLIEKATALYEQKKYKEAITEWSKINRSDTNYSNALHDIAYAHYQDSNYNAALATARKGLLYYPERREDWYNLIANALDDLGDEQTALKTYDTILQFQPYYYYAYYNKAVVHQKRERFAEAKKELEQCLLINPYYGAAHYYYGLNCL
;
A
#
# COMPACT_ATOMS: atom_id res chain seq x y z
N MET A 1 -11.89 -20.03 70.66
CA MET A 1 -12.79 -18.87 70.48
C MET A 1 -12.04 -17.65 71.03
N LYS A 2 -11.54 -16.65 70.30
CA LYS A 2 -11.62 -16.19 68.91
C LYS A 2 -10.19 -15.79 68.45
N LEU A 3 -9.98 -15.84 67.13
CA LEU A 3 -8.72 -15.63 66.42
C LEU A 3 -8.17 -14.19 66.57
N ILE A 4 -6.85 -14.08 66.69
CA ILE A 4 -6.10 -12.83 66.44
C ILE A 4 -5.65 -12.88 64.98
N LEU A 5 -6.26 -12.03 64.13
CA LEU A 5 -5.79 -11.81 62.76
C LEU A 5 -4.53 -10.93 62.81
N THR A 6 -3.36 -11.51 62.56
CA THR A 6 -2.20 -10.75 62.12
C THR A 6 -2.27 -10.60 60.60
N ALA A 7 -2.61 -9.40 60.14
CA ALA A 7 -2.57 -9.04 58.73
C ALA A 7 -1.10 -8.92 58.29
N ILE A 8 -0.63 -9.87 57.47
CA ILE A 8 0.65 -9.73 56.76
C ILE A 8 0.34 -8.94 55.50
N ALA A 9 0.68 -7.65 55.49
CA ALA A 9 0.68 -6.84 54.29
C ALA A 9 1.91 -7.21 53.45
N VAL A 10 1.74 -8.13 52.50
CA VAL A 10 2.75 -8.32 51.45
C VAL A 10 2.57 -7.18 50.45
N ALA A 11 3.32 -6.10 50.66
CA ALA A 11 3.50 -5.06 49.66
C ALA A 11 4.33 -5.63 48.50
N GLY A 12 3.66 -6.33 47.58
CA GLY A 12 4.25 -6.69 46.29
C GLY A 12 4.45 -5.41 45.48
N THR A 13 5.70 -4.97 45.35
CA THR A 13 6.05 -3.91 44.42
C THR A 13 5.85 -4.43 43.00
N PHE A 14 4.69 -4.13 42.40
CA PHE A 14 4.53 -4.23 40.96
C PHE A 14 5.44 -3.19 40.31
N SER A 15 6.67 -3.60 40.00
CA SER A 15 7.57 -2.83 39.16
C SER A 15 7.03 -2.88 37.73
N TRP A 16 6.20 -1.89 37.36
CA TRP A 16 5.98 -1.55 35.96
C TRP A 16 7.25 -0.87 35.45
N ALA A 17 8.31 -1.65 35.27
CA ALA A 17 9.37 -1.25 34.36
C ALA A 17 8.76 -1.40 32.97
N ALA A 18 7.99 -0.39 32.53
CA ALA A 18 7.85 -0.18 31.11
C ALA A 18 9.27 -0.06 30.59
N ALA A 19 9.73 -1.08 29.89
CA ALA A 19 10.87 -0.93 29.02
C ALA A 19 10.52 0.28 28.16
N GLN A 20 11.19 1.41 28.41
CA GLN A 20 11.11 2.55 27.53
C GLN A 20 11.59 2.01 26.20
N THR A 21 10.66 1.70 25.30
CA THR A 21 11.00 1.39 23.92
C THR A 21 11.77 2.62 23.45
N PRO A 22 13.06 2.48 23.11
CA PRO A 22 13.86 3.63 22.72
C PRO A 22 13.09 4.37 21.64
N LEU A 23 12.99 5.70 21.78
CA LEU A 23 12.26 6.53 20.84
C LEU A 23 12.86 6.28 19.46
N VAL A 24 12.12 5.56 18.63
CA VAL A 24 12.53 5.27 17.26
C VAL A 24 12.35 6.56 16.48
N ASP A 25 13.45 7.13 16.00
CA ASP A 25 13.40 8.25 15.07
C ASP A 25 12.92 7.74 13.71
N SER A 26 11.61 7.79 13.48
CA SER A 26 11.02 7.32 12.22
C SER A 26 11.49 8.14 11.02
N LYS A 27 11.89 9.39 11.20
CA LYS A 27 12.48 10.19 10.11
C LYS A 27 13.78 9.57 9.64
N GLN A 28 14.68 9.22 10.56
CA GLN A 28 15.95 8.58 10.19
C GLN A 28 15.74 7.22 9.51
N LEU A 29 14.77 6.44 9.99
CA LEU A 29 14.42 5.17 9.36
C LEU A 29 13.90 5.36 7.93
N ILE A 30 13.01 6.33 7.72
CA ILE A 30 12.45 6.65 6.40
C ILE A 30 13.57 7.08 5.45
N GLU A 31 14.41 8.03 5.84
CA GLU A 31 15.52 8.52 5.01
C GLU A 31 16.45 7.38 4.58
N LYS A 32 16.80 6.49 5.52
CA LYS A 32 17.63 5.31 5.23
C LYS A 32 16.91 4.33 4.31
N ALA A 33 15.65 4.02 4.57
CA ALA A 33 14.86 3.09 3.79
C ALA A 33 14.66 3.58 2.35
N THR A 34 14.35 4.86 2.16
CA THR A 34 14.24 5.50 0.85
C THR A 34 15.55 5.41 0.08
N ALA A 35 16.70 5.71 0.71
CA ALA A 35 18.00 5.58 0.06
C ALA A 35 18.33 4.12 -0.35
N LEU A 36 17.91 3.13 0.44
CA LEU A 36 18.03 1.71 0.09
C LEU A 36 17.11 1.33 -1.07
N TYR A 37 15.88 1.83 -1.06
CA TYR A 37 14.90 1.62 -2.11
C TYR A 37 15.38 2.18 -3.47
N GLU A 38 15.95 3.38 -3.49
CA GLU A 38 16.55 3.98 -4.69
C GLU A 38 17.71 3.16 -5.27
N GLN A 39 18.45 2.46 -4.40
CA GLN A 39 19.48 1.49 -4.79
C GLN A 39 18.91 0.13 -5.22
N LYS A 40 17.58 0.00 -5.32
CA LYS A 40 16.83 -1.25 -5.58
C LYS A 40 17.04 -2.34 -4.53
N LYS A 41 17.50 -1.98 -3.33
CA LYS A 41 17.67 -2.89 -2.19
C LYS A 41 16.35 -3.01 -1.41
N TYR A 42 15.31 -3.50 -2.09
CA TYR A 42 13.93 -3.46 -1.57
C TYR A 42 13.77 -4.17 -0.23
N LYS A 43 14.39 -5.34 -0.06
CA LYS A 43 14.30 -6.12 1.20
C LYS A 43 14.94 -5.39 2.39
N GLU A 44 16.04 -4.69 2.17
CA GLU A 44 16.70 -3.87 3.20
C GLU A 44 15.84 -2.65 3.54
N ALA A 45 15.28 -1.97 2.53
CA ALA A 45 14.37 -0.85 2.73
C ALA A 45 13.13 -1.25 3.54
N ILE A 46 12.50 -2.37 3.20
CA ILE A 46 11.36 -2.94 3.93
C ILE A 46 11.74 -3.23 5.38
N THR A 47 12.95 -3.75 5.61
CA THR A 47 13.43 -4.04 6.98
C THR A 47 13.54 -2.76 7.82
N GLU A 48 13.97 -1.65 7.23
CA GLU A 48 14.06 -0.36 7.92
C GLU A 48 12.67 0.25 8.18
N TRP A 49 11.79 0.32 7.18
CA TRP A 49 10.42 0.81 7.37
C TRP A 49 9.62 -0.03 8.37
N SER A 50 9.86 -1.35 8.44
CA SER A 50 9.15 -2.26 9.36
C SER A 50 9.46 -1.99 10.84
N LYS A 51 10.49 -1.19 11.15
CA LYS A 51 10.80 -0.76 12.51
C LYS A 51 9.91 0.40 12.99
N ILE A 52 9.19 1.06 12.08
CA ILE A 52 8.25 2.14 12.42
C ILE A 52 7.05 1.51 13.13
N ASN A 53 6.78 1.96 14.36
CA ASN A 53 5.71 1.41 15.18
C ASN A 53 4.34 1.86 14.65
N ARG A 54 3.31 1.03 14.84
CA ARG A 54 1.91 1.37 14.53
C ARG A 54 1.41 2.65 15.21
N SER A 55 1.92 3.00 16.38
CA SER A 55 1.57 4.24 17.08
C SER A 55 2.24 5.49 16.48
N ASP A 56 3.20 5.34 15.58
CA ASP A 56 3.86 6.44 14.89
C ASP A 56 2.97 6.99 13.78
N THR A 57 2.89 8.32 13.66
CA THR A 57 2.13 9.00 12.61
C THR A 57 2.60 8.64 11.20
N ASN A 58 3.87 8.24 11.04
CA ASN A 58 4.44 7.81 9.77
C ASN A 58 4.10 6.36 9.40
N TYR A 59 3.43 5.59 10.26
CA TYR A 59 3.18 4.17 9.99
C TYR A 59 2.32 3.93 8.74
N SER A 60 1.36 4.81 8.45
CA SER A 60 0.56 4.72 7.21
C SER A 60 1.44 4.86 5.97
N ASN A 61 2.38 5.81 5.98
CA ASN A 61 3.34 6.00 4.89
C ASN A 61 4.29 4.80 4.79
N ALA A 62 4.80 4.32 5.92
CA ALA A 62 5.66 3.13 5.97
C ALA A 62 4.96 1.89 5.38
N LEU A 63 3.68 1.64 5.70
CA LEU A 63 2.92 0.55 5.10
C LEU A 63 2.78 0.70 3.58
N HIS A 64 2.57 1.92 3.10
CA HIS A 64 2.48 2.20 1.67
C HIS A 64 3.82 1.91 0.98
N ASP A 65 4.92 2.41 1.53
CA ASP A 65 6.25 2.23 0.97
C ASP A 65 6.69 0.76 1.02
N ILE A 66 6.35 0.02 2.08
CA ILE A 66 6.56 -1.43 2.17
C ILE A 66 5.74 -2.16 1.10
N ALA A 67 4.46 -1.84 0.93
CA ALA A 67 3.61 -2.45 -0.08
C ALA A 67 4.15 -2.19 -1.50
N TYR A 68 4.56 -0.96 -1.77
CA TYR A 68 5.14 -0.57 -3.05
C TYR A 68 6.51 -1.22 -3.30
N ALA A 69 7.37 -1.31 -2.28
CA ALA A 69 8.64 -2.01 -2.38
C ALA A 69 8.48 -3.51 -2.61
N HIS A 70 7.50 -4.16 -1.97
CA HIS A 70 7.14 -5.53 -2.30
C HIS A 70 6.68 -5.68 -3.74
N TYR A 71 5.89 -4.74 -4.25
CA TYR A 71 5.47 -4.72 -5.65
C TYR A 71 6.66 -4.60 -6.61
N GLN A 72 7.60 -3.69 -6.33
CA GLN A 72 8.82 -3.54 -7.14
C GLN A 72 9.78 -4.74 -7.06
N ASP A 73 9.77 -5.49 -5.95
CA ASP A 73 10.49 -6.77 -5.79
C ASP A 73 9.74 -7.95 -6.43
N SER A 74 8.67 -7.69 -7.19
CA SER A 74 7.74 -8.68 -7.76
C SER A 74 7.10 -9.63 -6.73
N ASN A 75 7.12 -9.26 -5.45
CA ASN A 75 6.48 -10.00 -4.37
C ASN A 75 5.03 -9.53 -4.20
N TYR A 76 4.22 -9.76 -5.24
CA TYR A 76 2.87 -9.21 -5.34
C TYR A 76 1.92 -9.71 -4.24
N ASN A 77 2.11 -10.94 -3.75
CA ASN A 77 1.33 -11.46 -2.61
C ASN A 77 1.60 -10.65 -1.33
N ALA A 78 2.86 -10.30 -1.05
CA ALA A 78 3.20 -9.47 0.11
C ALA A 78 2.76 -8.02 -0.07
N ALA A 79 2.85 -7.48 -1.29
CA ALA A 79 2.31 -6.16 -1.63
C ALA A 79 0.80 -6.10 -1.36
N LEU A 80 0.05 -7.08 -1.86
CA LEU A 80 -1.38 -7.21 -1.67
C LEU A 80 -1.76 -7.31 -0.19
N ALA A 81 -1.07 -8.16 0.57
CA ALA A 81 -1.31 -8.31 2.01
C ALA A 81 -1.05 -7.00 2.77
N THR A 82 0.04 -6.30 2.45
CA THR A 82 0.40 -5.03 3.09
C THR A 82 -0.58 -3.91 2.73
N ALA A 83 -0.98 -3.81 1.46
CA ALA A 83 -1.96 -2.82 1.02
C ALA A 83 -3.36 -3.07 1.64
N ARG A 84 -3.79 -4.32 1.79
CA ARG A 84 -5.03 -4.67 2.52
C ARG A 84 -4.95 -4.29 4.00
N LYS A 85 -3.80 -4.47 4.64
CA LYS A 85 -3.55 -4.00 6.01
C LYS A 85 -3.60 -2.48 6.10
N GLY A 86 -3.02 -1.78 5.13
CA GLY A 86 -3.12 -0.32 4.98
C GLY A 86 -4.57 0.14 4.89
N LEU A 87 -5.34 -0.44 3.97
CA LEU A 87 -6.78 -0.14 3.79
C LEU A 87 -7.59 -0.38 5.07
N LEU A 88 -7.29 -1.45 5.81
CA LEU A 88 -7.99 -1.76 7.06
C LEU A 88 -7.73 -0.74 8.16
N TYR A 89 -6.51 -0.20 8.26
CA TYR A 89 -6.11 0.71 9.33
C TYR A 89 -6.28 2.19 8.97
N TYR A 90 -6.19 2.51 7.69
CA TYR A 90 -6.14 3.87 7.15
C TYR A 90 -7.10 4.01 5.95
N PRO A 91 -8.42 3.80 6.15
CA PRO A 91 -9.40 3.81 5.07
C PRO A 91 -9.57 5.18 4.41
N GLU A 92 -9.08 6.26 5.01
CA GLU A 92 -9.07 7.61 4.45
C GLU A 92 -8.15 7.75 3.23
N ARG A 93 -7.17 6.86 3.08
CA ARG A 93 -6.26 6.78 1.92
C ARG A 93 -6.66 5.67 0.93
N ARG A 94 -7.95 5.32 0.88
CA ARG A 94 -8.43 4.15 0.15
C ARG A 94 -8.05 4.14 -1.34
N GLU A 95 -7.92 5.29 -1.99
CA GLU A 95 -7.46 5.40 -3.38
C GLU A 95 -6.09 4.79 -3.59
N ASP A 96 -5.12 5.13 -2.73
CA ASP A 96 -3.75 4.62 -2.81
C ASP A 96 -3.72 3.12 -2.55
N TRP A 97 -4.47 2.65 -1.54
CA TRP A 97 -4.53 1.25 -1.19
C TRP A 97 -5.20 0.40 -2.26
N TYR A 98 -6.35 0.84 -2.78
CA TYR A 98 -7.03 0.12 -3.85
C TYR A 98 -6.20 0.09 -5.13
N ASN A 99 -5.47 1.17 -5.45
CA ASN A 99 -4.58 1.18 -6.61
C ASN A 99 -3.45 0.14 -6.47
N LEU A 100 -2.78 0.07 -5.31
CA LEU A 100 -1.77 -0.96 -5.05
C LEU A 100 -2.35 -2.38 -5.05
N ILE A 101 -3.54 -2.56 -4.48
CA ILE A 101 -4.27 -3.85 -4.50
C ILE A 101 -4.56 -4.27 -5.94
N ALA A 102 -5.09 -3.36 -6.76
CA ALA A 102 -5.46 -3.65 -8.15
C ALA A 102 -4.23 -3.96 -9.01
N ASN A 103 -3.15 -3.19 -8.88
CA ASN A 103 -1.89 -3.45 -9.58
C ASN A 103 -1.32 -4.82 -9.20
N ALA A 104 -1.28 -5.14 -7.90
CA ALA A 104 -0.77 -6.43 -7.43
C ALA A 104 -1.64 -7.61 -7.91
N LEU A 105 -2.96 -7.45 -7.98
CA LEU A 105 -3.87 -8.47 -8.51
C LEU A 105 -3.67 -8.70 -10.01
N ASP A 106 -3.49 -7.63 -10.80
CA ASP A 106 -3.20 -7.72 -12.23
C ASP A 106 -1.89 -8.50 -12.47
N ASP A 107 -0.81 -8.17 -11.77
CA ASP A 107 0.47 -8.86 -11.94
C ASP A 107 0.50 -10.28 -11.34
N LEU A 108 -0.46 -10.63 -10.49
CA LEU A 108 -0.75 -12.01 -10.08
C LEU A 108 -1.60 -12.78 -11.11
N GLY A 109 -2.11 -12.11 -12.14
CA GLY A 109 -3.00 -12.69 -13.16
C GLY A 109 -4.47 -12.76 -12.75
N ASP A 110 -4.86 -12.23 -11.58
CA ASP A 110 -6.25 -12.08 -11.17
C ASP A 110 -6.85 -10.78 -11.73
N GLU A 111 -6.81 -10.68 -13.05
CA GLU A 111 -7.22 -9.51 -13.82
C GLU A 111 -8.70 -9.15 -13.59
N GLN A 112 -9.57 -10.15 -13.41
CA GLN A 112 -10.99 -9.89 -13.21
C GLN A 112 -11.22 -9.16 -11.88
N THR A 113 -10.50 -9.55 -10.83
CA THR A 113 -10.57 -8.85 -9.55
C THR A 113 -9.85 -7.52 -9.62
N ALA A 114 -8.75 -7.40 -10.38
CA ALA A 114 -8.07 -6.13 -10.62
C ALA A 114 -9.01 -5.09 -11.28
N LEU A 115 -9.68 -5.45 -12.38
CA LEU A 115 -10.64 -4.59 -13.08
C LEU A 115 -11.78 -4.13 -12.16
N LYS A 116 -12.38 -5.05 -11.40
CA LYS A 116 -13.41 -4.70 -10.39
C LYS A 116 -12.88 -3.76 -9.31
N THR A 117 -11.61 -3.90 -8.94
CA THR A 117 -10.97 -3.03 -7.96
C THR A 117 -10.75 -1.63 -8.53
N TYR A 118 -10.29 -1.51 -9.79
CA TYR A 118 -10.23 -0.21 -10.47
C TYR A 118 -11.61 0.43 -10.61
N ASP A 119 -12.64 -0.33 -10.97
CA ASP A 119 -14.02 0.17 -11.03
C ASP A 119 -14.49 0.67 -9.66
N THR A 120 -14.08 0.01 -8.57
CA THR A 120 -14.36 0.48 -7.20
C THR A 120 -13.71 1.83 -6.95
N ILE A 121 -12.46 2.05 -7.39
CA ILE A 121 -11.80 3.37 -7.32
C ILE A 121 -12.63 4.42 -8.05
N LEU A 122 -13.04 4.13 -9.28
CA LEU A 122 -13.78 5.04 -10.13
C LEU A 122 -15.19 5.36 -9.60
N GLN A 123 -15.81 4.46 -8.82
CA GLN A 123 -17.09 4.76 -8.16
C GLN A 123 -16.98 5.91 -7.16
N PHE A 124 -15.85 6.04 -6.47
CA PHE A 124 -15.67 7.08 -5.46
C PHE A 124 -14.73 8.21 -5.87
N GLN A 125 -13.89 8.02 -6.88
CA GLN A 125 -13.08 9.05 -7.53
C GLN A 125 -13.21 8.91 -9.07
N PRO A 126 -14.28 9.43 -9.67
CA PRO A 126 -14.52 9.33 -11.11
C PRO A 126 -13.45 10.00 -12.00
N TYR A 127 -12.63 10.88 -11.42
CA TYR A 127 -11.56 11.59 -12.12
C TYR A 127 -10.15 11.03 -11.83
N TYR A 128 -10.06 9.80 -11.30
CA TYR A 128 -8.77 9.16 -11.04
C TYR A 128 -8.20 8.54 -12.32
N TYR A 129 -7.49 9.34 -13.11
CA TYR A 129 -6.98 8.96 -14.43
C TYR A 129 -6.08 7.70 -14.42
N TYR A 130 -5.39 7.42 -13.31
CA TYR A 130 -4.57 6.21 -13.17
C TYR A 130 -5.40 4.92 -13.22
N ALA A 131 -6.62 4.90 -12.68
CA ALA A 131 -7.47 3.70 -12.75
C ALA A 131 -7.91 3.41 -14.19
N TYR A 132 -8.27 4.45 -14.96
CA TYR A 132 -8.57 4.31 -16.39
C TYR A 132 -7.36 3.79 -17.17
N TYR A 133 -6.19 4.38 -16.94
CA TYR A 133 -4.95 3.90 -17.57
C TYR A 133 -4.64 2.45 -17.23
N ASN A 134 -4.69 2.07 -15.95
CA ASN A 134 -4.37 0.71 -15.54
C ASN A 134 -5.39 -0.31 -16.06
N LYS A 135 -6.69 0.02 -16.10
CA LYS A 135 -7.71 -0.80 -16.78
C LYS A 135 -7.36 -1.00 -18.26
N ALA A 136 -6.91 0.05 -18.95
CA ALA A 136 -6.49 -0.08 -20.33
C ALA A 136 -5.31 -1.03 -20.52
N VAL A 137 -4.31 -0.96 -19.62
CA VAL A 137 -3.17 -1.88 -19.63
C VAL A 137 -3.64 -3.33 -19.44
N VAL A 138 -4.57 -3.59 -18.51
CA VAL A 138 -5.16 -4.93 -18.33
C VAL A 138 -5.87 -5.41 -19.59
N HIS A 139 -6.70 -4.56 -20.21
CA HIS A 139 -7.40 -4.90 -21.46
C HIS A 139 -6.42 -5.17 -22.60
N GLN A 140 -5.32 -4.41 -22.69
CA GLN A 140 -4.30 -4.59 -23.71
C GLN A 140 -3.52 -5.89 -23.55
N LYS A 141 -3.16 -6.29 -22.32
CA LYS A 141 -2.56 -7.61 -22.03
C LYS A 141 -3.44 -8.77 -22.54
N ARG A 142 -4.74 -8.52 -22.73
CA ARG A 142 -5.75 -9.47 -23.21
C ARG A 142 -6.17 -9.26 -24.67
N GLU A 143 -5.47 -8.42 -25.41
CA GLU A 143 -5.80 -8.09 -26.81
C GLU A 143 -7.22 -7.51 -26.99
N ARG A 144 -7.79 -6.95 -25.91
CA ARG A 144 -9.09 -6.26 -25.91
C ARG A 144 -8.89 -4.78 -26.25
N PHE A 145 -8.43 -4.54 -27.47
CA PHE A 145 -7.95 -3.22 -27.89
C PHE A 145 -9.05 -2.15 -27.91
N ALA A 146 -10.31 -2.53 -28.20
CA ALA A 146 -11.43 -1.59 -28.20
C ALA A 146 -11.73 -1.06 -26.79
N GLU A 147 -11.77 -1.94 -25.79
CA GLU A 147 -11.92 -1.56 -24.39
C GLU A 147 -10.71 -0.76 -23.89
N ALA A 148 -9.49 -1.20 -24.21
CA ALA A 148 -8.27 -0.48 -23.85
C ALA A 148 -8.29 0.96 -24.39
N LYS A 149 -8.66 1.14 -25.67
CA LYS A 149 -8.80 2.45 -26.30
C LYS A 149 -9.81 3.33 -25.56
N LYS A 150 -10.99 2.82 -25.24
CA LYS A 150 -12.04 3.56 -24.51
C LYS A 150 -11.54 4.05 -23.15
N GLU A 151 -10.86 3.19 -22.39
CA GLU A 151 -10.32 3.55 -21.08
C GLU A 151 -9.18 4.58 -21.21
N LEU A 152 -8.33 4.47 -22.24
CA LEU A 152 -7.29 5.47 -22.54
C LEU A 152 -7.88 6.83 -22.92
N GLU A 153 -8.99 6.87 -23.67
CA GLU A 153 -9.68 8.12 -23.99
C GLU A 153 -10.19 8.83 -22.73
N GLN A 154 -10.73 8.07 -21.77
CA GLN A 154 -11.12 8.64 -20.48
C GLN A 154 -9.90 9.13 -19.69
N CYS A 155 -8.81 8.36 -19.66
CA CYS A 155 -7.56 8.78 -19.02
C CYS A 155 -7.05 10.11 -19.59
N LEU A 156 -6.99 10.22 -20.92
CA LEU A 156 -6.49 11.41 -21.63
C LEU A 156 -7.47 12.59 -21.58
N LEU A 157 -8.77 12.34 -21.45
CA LEU A 157 -9.75 13.41 -21.21
C LEU A 157 -9.51 14.07 -19.84
N ILE A 158 -9.18 13.28 -18.82
CA ILE A 158 -8.92 13.76 -17.47
C ILE A 158 -7.51 14.37 -17.34
N ASN A 159 -6.50 13.70 -17.91
CA ASN A 159 -5.12 14.17 -17.92
C ASN A 159 -4.51 14.10 -19.34
N PRO A 160 -4.66 15.16 -20.14
CA PRO A 160 -4.17 15.20 -21.53
C PRO A 160 -2.65 15.05 -21.69
N TYR A 161 -1.88 15.28 -20.63
CA TYR A 161 -0.42 15.26 -20.65
C TYR A 161 0.18 13.94 -20.17
N TYR A 162 -0.64 12.93 -19.86
CA TYR A 162 -0.15 11.65 -19.39
C TYR A 162 0.48 10.83 -20.53
N GLY A 163 1.80 10.97 -20.69
CA GLY A 163 2.56 10.41 -21.82
C GLY A 163 2.44 8.90 -21.99
N ALA A 164 2.33 8.15 -20.88
CA ALA A 164 2.14 6.70 -20.95
C ALA A 164 0.82 6.34 -21.65
N ALA A 165 -0.28 7.07 -21.39
CA ALA A 165 -1.54 6.81 -22.08
C ALA A 165 -1.45 7.11 -23.58
N HIS A 166 -0.72 8.15 -24.02
CA HIS A 166 -0.48 8.39 -25.46
C HIS A 166 0.28 7.25 -26.13
N TYR A 167 1.33 6.76 -25.47
CA TYR A 167 2.10 5.61 -25.97
C TYR A 167 1.20 4.39 -26.18
N TYR A 168 0.44 4.02 -25.15
CA TYR A 168 -0.48 2.90 -25.24
C TYR A 168 -1.62 3.16 -26.24
N TYR A 169 -2.14 4.38 -26.35
CA TYR A 169 -3.17 4.72 -27.34
C TYR A 169 -2.71 4.48 -28.77
N GLY A 170 -1.45 4.87 -29.08
CA GLY A 170 -0.85 4.60 -30.38
C GLY A 170 -0.73 3.12 -30.71
N LEU A 171 -0.43 2.27 -29.71
CA LEU A 171 -0.37 0.81 -29.88
C LEU A 171 -1.73 0.17 -30.15
N ASN A 172 -2.82 0.76 -29.68
CA ASN A 172 -4.18 0.22 -29.82
C ASN A 172 -4.91 0.69 -31.10
N CYS A 173 -4.29 1.54 -31.92
CA CYS A 173 -4.91 2.12 -33.13
C CYS A 173 -4.44 1.48 -34.45
N LEU A 174 -3.59 0.45 -34.40
CA LEU A 174 -3.11 -0.34 -35.54
C LEU A 174 -3.91 -1.64 -35.66
#